data_AF-A0AB38TV78-F1
#
_entry.id   AF-A0AB38TV78-F1
#
_cell.length_a   1.000
_cell.length_b   1.000
_cell.length_c   1.000
_cell.angle_alpha   90.00
_cell.angle_beta   90.00
_cell.angle_gamma   90.00
#
_symmetry.space_group_name_H-M   'P 1'
#
loop_
_entity.id
_entity.type
_entity.pdbx_description
1 polymer ?
#
loop_
_entity_poly.entity_id
_entity_poly.type
_entity_poly.pdbx_seq_one_letter_code
_entity_poly.pdbx_strand_id
1 'polypeptide(L)'
;MTGDTVWYQGTAEVARRCSPRMVVLFTGAAEPRGRFRMTMGSEDALEAAQAFPEARLVAVHNEGWVHLKETQAQLEDNFAKLGAGGRLTGLERGQPWLIGERGE
;
A
#
# COMPACT_ATOMS: atom_id res chain seq x y z
N MET A 1 1.04 9.10 -4.34
CA MET A 1 0.90 7.76 -4.95
C MET A 1 2.30 7.23 -5.17
N THR A 2 2.57 5.96 -4.92
CA THR A 2 3.92 5.38 -5.08
C THR A 2 4.25 5.06 -6.54
N GLY A 3 3.26 4.64 -7.32
CA GLY A 3 3.49 3.99 -8.61
C GLY A 3 4.15 2.62 -8.45
N ASP A 4 4.64 2.06 -9.55
CA ASP A 4 5.38 0.80 -9.59
C ASP A 4 6.76 0.97 -8.97
N THR A 5 6.85 0.73 -7.67
CA THR A 5 8.09 0.71 -6.91
C THR A 5 7.99 -0.27 -5.75
N VAL A 6 9.12 -0.73 -5.23
CA VAL A 6 9.25 -1.44 -3.95
C VAL A 6 9.60 -0.47 -2.82
N TRP A 7 9.66 -0.92 -1.56
CA TRP A 7 10.17 -0.11 -0.46
C TRP A 7 11.69 -0.16 -0.39
N TYR A 8 12.33 1.00 -0.42
CA TYR A 8 13.78 1.15 -0.28
C TYR A 8 14.12 2.54 0.27
N GLN A 9 15.42 2.84 0.44
CA GLN A 9 15.86 4.13 0.99
C GLN A 9 15.27 5.35 0.27
N GLY A 10 15.09 5.29 -1.06
CA GLY A 10 14.53 6.39 -1.84
C GLY A 10 13.05 6.65 -1.55
N THR A 11 12.23 5.61 -1.38
CA THR A 11 10.82 5.78 -0.97
C THR A 11 10.72 6.22 0.49
N ALA A 12 11.55 5.67 1.38
CA ALA A 12 11.58 6.05 2.79
C ALA A 12 11.97 7.52 3.00
N GLU A 13 12.82 8.08 2.15
CA GLU A 13 13.20 9.49 2.20
C GLU A 13 12.01 10.45 1.96
N VAL A 14 11.00 10.02 1.21
CA VAL A 14 9.79 10.83 0.97
C VAL A 14 9.06 11.13 2.27
N ALA A 15 9.02 10.19 3.21
CA ALA A 15 8.40 10.39 4.52
C ALA A 15 9.07 11.50 5.36
N ARG A 16 10.33 11.80 5.08
CA ARG A 16 11.08 12.88 5.76
C ARG A 16 10.81 14.26 5.15
N ARG A 17 10.34 14.29 3.91
CA ARG A 17 10.14 15.53 3.12
C ARG A 17 8.67 15.90 2.97
N CYS A 18 7.79 14.92 3.07
CA CYS A 18 6.37 15.06 2.79
C CYS A 18 5.54 14.39 3.89
N SER A 19 4.48 15.06 4.32
CA SER A 19 3.50 14.53 5.29
C SER A 19 2.11 14.46 4.65
N PRO A 20 1.89 13.54 3.69
CA PRO A 20 0.61 13.43 3.00
C PRO A 20 -0.47 12.89 3.95
N ARG A 21 -1.72 13.35 3.77
CA ARG A 21 -2.88 12.76 4.46
C ARG A 21 -3.18 11.33 4.00
N MET A 22 -2.74 10.98 2.80
CA MET A 22 -3.02 9.70 2.17
C MET A 22 -1.83 9.23 1.34
N VAL A 23 -1.55 7.93 1.41
CA VAL A 23 -0.58 7.27 0.54
C VAL A 23 -1.29 6.14 -0.20
N VAL A 24 -1.38 6.27 -1.52
CA VAL A 24 -1.85 5.20 -2.40
C VAL A 24 -0.65 4.33 -2.78
N LEU A 25 -0.69 3.08 -2.36
CA LEU A 25 0.35 2.06 -2.52
C LEU A 25 -0.04 1.09 -3.62
N PHE A 26 0.91 0.72 -4.48
CA PHE A 26 0.73 -0.34 -5.47
C PHE A 26 1.23 -1.65 -4.88
N THR A 27 0.32 -2.49 -4.40
CA THR A 27 0.61 -3.56 -3.42
C THR A 27 0.37 -4.97 -3.96
N GLY A 28 0.58 -5.19 -5.26
CA GLY A 28 0.34 -6.49 -5.87
C GLY A 28 1.53 -7.44 -5.90
N ALA A 29 2.66 -7.08 -5.28
CA ALA A 29 3.92 -7.84 -5.34
C ALA A 29 4.24 -8.33 -6.77
N ALA A 30 4.14 -7.44 -7.77
CA ALA A 30 4.15 -7.79 -9.17
C ALA A 30 5.45 -8.47 -9.62
N GLU A 31 5.35 -9.62 -10.27
CA GLU A 31 6.46 -10.42 -10.81
C GLU A 31 6.28 -10.67 -12.32
N PRO A 32 6.49 -9.66 -13.18
CA PRO A 32 6.21 -9.79 -14.61
C PRO A 32 7.27 -10.60 -15.39
N ARG A 33 8.51 -10.71 -14.89
CA ARG A 33 9.63 -11.34 -15.61
C ARG A 33 10.54 -12.21 -14.72
N GLY A 34 9.96 -12.93 -13.77
CA GLY A 34 10.69 -13.83 -12.85
C GLY A 34 10.41 -13.52 -11.39
N ARG A 35 11.12 -14.19 -10.47
CA ARG A 35 10.93 -14.06 -9.01
C ARG A 35 11.62 -12.80 -8.45
N PHE A 36 11.24 -11.64 -8.97
CA PHE A 36 11.60 -10.35 -8.41
C PHE A 36 10.40 -9.42 -8.48
N ARG A 37 10.14 -8.75 -7.36
CA ARG A 37 8.99 -7.85 -7.22
C ARG A 37 9.31 -6.48 -7.81
N MET A 38 8.37 -5.94 -8.58
CA MET A 38 8.44 -4.58 -9.14
C MET A 38 7.50 -3.61 -8.43
N THR A 39 6.56 -4.12 -7.64
CA THR A 39 5.66 -3.34 -6.79
C THR A 39 5.75 -3.83 -5.35
N MET A 40 5.23 -3.04 -4.42
CA MET A 40 5.18 -3.38 -3.00
C MET A 40 4.39 -4.67 -2.74
N GLY A 41 4.79 -5.41 -1.70
CA GLY A 41 3.96 -6.41 -1.02
C GLY A 41 3.61 -5.98 0.41
N SER A 42 3.12 -6.92 1.23
CA SER A 42 2.79 -6.69 2.64
C SER A 42 3.93 -6.08 3.45
N GLU A 43 5.15 -6.63 3.35
CA GLU A 43 6.29 -6.12 4.12
C GLU A 43 6.61 -4.66 3.78
N ASP A 44 6.61 -4.32 2.49
CA ASP A 44 6.84 -2.96 2.00
C ASP A 44 5.74 -2.00 2.48
N ALA A 45 4.47 -2.46 2.44
CA ALA A 45 3.33 -1.67 2.87
C ALA A 45 3.32 -1.44 4.39
N LEU A 46 3.82 -2.38 5.19
CA LEU A 46 3.98 -2.22 6.64
C LEU A 46 5.09 -1.23 6.97
N GLU A 47 6.20 -1.26 6.25
CA GLU A 47 7.26 -0.25 6.35
C GLU A 47 6.73 1.14 5.99
N ALA A 48 5.94 1.24 4.91
CA ALA A 48 5.24 2.48 4.57
C ALA A 48 4.26 2.91 5.69
N ALA A 49 3.58 1.97 6.34
CA ALA A 49 2.68 2.26 7.44
C ALA A 49 3.38 2.87 8.65
N GLN A 50 4.60 2.41 8.95
CA GLN A 50 5.45 2.94 10.01
C GLN A 50 6.03 4.31 9.63
N ALA A 51 6.47 4.49 8.38
CA ALA A 51 7.05 5.74 7.92
C ALA A 51 6.03 6.88 7.80
N PHE A 52 4.76 6.55 7.54
CA PHE A 52 3.67 7.52 7.41
C PHE A 52 2.58 7.30 8.48
N PRO A 53 2.88 7.50 9.79
CA PRO A 53 1.98 7.10 10.88
C PRO A 53 0.62 7.79 10.84
N GLU A 54 0.58 9.05 10.38
CA GLU A 54 -0.65 9.84 10.29
C GLU A 54 -1.38 9.71 8.96
N ALA A 55 -0.76 9.09 7.96
CA ALA A 55 -1.40 8.93 6.65
C ALA A 55 -2.36 7.75 6.66
N ARG A 56 -3.44 7.87 5.88
CA ARG A 56 -4.27 6.73 5.50
C ARG A 56 -3.64 6.00 4.32
N LEU A 57 -3.40 4.69 4.46
CA LEU A 57 -2.84 3.88 3.38
C LEU A 57 -3.96 3.27 2.56
N VAL A 58 -3.85 3.37 1.24
CA VAL A 58 -4.83 2.82 0.30
C VAL A 58 -4.12 1.83 -0.60
N ALA A 59 -4.58 0.58 -0.57
CA ALA A 59 -4.03 -0.50 -1.39
C ALA A 59 -4.70 -0.53 -2.76
N VAL A 60 -3.90 -0.50 -3.82
CA VAL A 60 -4.34 -0.67 -5.21
C VAL A 60 -3.35 -1.55 -5.97
N HIS A 61 -3.63 -1.82 -7.25
CA HIS A 61 -2.72 -2.57 -8.13
C HIS A 61 -2.38 -3.98 -7.61
N ASN A 62 -3.34 -4.64 -6.98
CA ASN A 62 -3.21 -5.97 -6.36
C ASN A 62 -4.24 -6.98 -6.88
N GLU A 63 -4.90 -6.67 -7.99
CA GLU A 63 -5.86 -7.56 -8.62
C GLU A 63 -5.95 -7.35 -10.15
N GLY A 64 -6.52 -8.31 -10.88
CA GLY A 64 -6.85 -8.18 -12.31
C GLY A 64 -5.74 -8.53 -13.30
N TRP A 65 -4.51 -8.77 -12.84
CA TRP A 65 -3.38 -9.15 -13.70
C TRP A 65 -2.65 -10.39 -13.17
N VAL A 66 -2.26 -11.29 -14.08
CA VAL A 66 -1.63 -12.60 -13.76
C VAL A 66 -0.28 -12.50 -13.05
N HIS A 67 0.41 -11.38 -13.22
CA HIS A 67 1.72 -11.16 -12.62
C HIS A 67 1.64 -10.60 -11.19
N LEU A 68 0.45 -10.25 -10.69
CA LEU A 68 0.27 -9.87 -9.29
C LEU A 68 0.27 -11.13 -8.43
N LYS A 69 1.06 -11.12 -7.36
CA LYS A 69 1.33 -12.30 -6.51
C LYS A 69 0.73 -12.20 -5.12
N GLU A 70 0.20 -11.03 -4.77
CA GLU A 70 -0.47 -10.80 -3.50
C GLU A 70 -1.82 -10.11 -3.75
N THR A 71 -2.89 -10.67 -3.19
CA THR A 71 -4.25 -10.13 -3.31
C THR A 71 -4.56 -9.14 -2.18
N GLN A 72 -5.63 -8.35 -2.36
CA GLN A 72 -6.18 -7.48 -1.31
C GLN A 72 -6.45 -8.25 0.00
N ALA A 73 -7.08 -9.43 -0.08
CA ALA A 73 -7.39 -10.23 1.11
C ALA A 73 -6.13 -10.74 1.84
N GLN A 74 -5.08 -11.12 1.10
CA GLN A 74 -3.82 -11.55 1.70
C GLN A 74 -3.12 -10.39 2.40
N LEU A 75 -3.13 -9.21 1.77
CA LEU A 75 -2.57 -7.99 2.34
C LEU A 75 -3.30 -7.58 3.63
N GLU A 76 -4.63 -7.60 3.64
CA GLU A 76 -5.45 -7.33 4.83
C GLU A 76 -5.20 -8.33 5.97
N ASP A 77 -5.12 -9.62 5.65
CA ASP A 77 -4.81 -10.67 6.62
C ASP A 77 -3.42 -10.47 7.26
N ASN A 78 -2.40 -10.13 6.45
CA ASN A 78 -1.06 -9.83 6.95
C ASN A 78 -1.04 -8.59 7.86
N PHE A 79 -1.73 -7.51 7.48
CA PHE A 79 -1.88 -6.33 8.32
C PHE A 79 -2.59 -6.64 9.64
N ALA A 80 -3.65 -7.45 9.61
CA ALA A 80 -4.39 -7.85 10.80
C ALA A 80 -3.53 -8.69 11.76
N LYS A 81 -2.79 -9.67 11.23
CA LYS A 81 -1.87 -10.53 12.01
C LYS A 81 -0.78 -9.76 12.75
N LEU A 82 -0.38 -8.61 12.21
CA LEU A 82 0.66 -7.75 12.78
C LEU A 82 0.11 -6.56 13.57
N GLY A 83 -1.20 -6.56 13.87
CA GLY A 83 -1.85 -5.50 14.67
C GLY A 83 -1.99 -4.17 13.93
N ALA A 84 -1.77 -4.14 12.62
CA ALA A 84 -1.85 -2.95 11.76
C ALA A 84 -3.16 -2.88 10.95
N GLY A 85 -4.13 -3.78 11.18
CA GLY A 85 -5.34 -3.92 10.35
C GLY A 85 -6.10 -2.61 10.07
N GLY A 86 -6.17 -1.69 11.03
CA GLY A 86 -6.82 -0.38 10.84
C GLY A 86 -6.06 0.64 9.99
N ARG A 87 -4.82 0.33 9.60
CA ARG A 87 -3.94 1.24 8.84
C ARG A 87 -4.16 1.17 7.33
N LEU A 88 -4.66 0.04 6.83
CA LEU A 88 -4.85 -0.22 5.42
C LEU A 88 -6.32 -0.06 5.02
N THR A 89 -6.56 0.62 3.91
CA THR A 89 -7.89 0.76 3.30
C THR A 89 -7.91 0.00 1.98
N GLY A 90 -8.72 -1.05 1.92
CA GLY A 90 -9.14 -1.67 0.67
C GLY A 90 -10.20 -0.83 -0.04
N LEU A 91 -10.19 -0.88 -1.37
CA LEU A 91 -11.19 -0.23 -2.21
C LEU A 91 -12.06 -1.27 -2.90
N GLU A 92 -13.35 -0.98 -3.01
CA GLU A 92 -14.26 -1.79 -3.82
C GLU A 92 -14.21 -1.33 -5.28
N ARG A 93 -14.13 -2.29 -6.21
CA ARG A 93 -14.02 -1.98 -7.65
C ARG A 93 -15.24 -1.23 -8.16
N GLY A 94 -14.97 -0.16 -8.91
CA GLY A 94 -16.01 0.65 -9.51
C GLY A 94 -16.80 1.51 -8.53
N GLN A 95 -16.50 1.42 -7.23
CA GLN A 95 -17.12 2.27 -6.21
C GLN A 95 -16.22 3.46 -5.88
N PRO A 96 -16.77 4.69 -5.87
CA PRO A 96 -16.02 5.84 -5.39
C PRO A 96 -15.78 5.70 -3.89
N TRP A 97 -14.57 6.06 -3.45
CA TRP A 97 -14.24 6.14 -2.03
C TRP A 97 -14.17 7.60 -1.58
N LEU A 98 -15.05 7.98 -0.66
CA LEU A 98 -15.15 9.35 -0.15
C LEU A 98 -14.14 9.58 0.97
N ILE A 99 -13.35 10.65 0.80
CA ILE A 99 -12.36 11.08 1.78
C ILE A 99 -13.05 12.11 2.68
N GLY A 100 -13.24 11.78 3.96
CA GLY A 100 -13.80 12.71 4.92
C GLY A 100 -12.94 13.98 5.09
N GLU A 101 -13.60 15.09 5.45
CA GLU A 101 -12.89 16.30 5.88
C GLU A 101 -12.10 16.03 7.17
N ARG A 102 -11.06 16.83 7.42
CA ARG A 102 -10.29 16.72 8.68
C ARG A 102 -11.23 17.06 9.83
N GLY A 103 -11.44 16.15 10.77
CA GLY A 103 -11.80 16.57 12.12
C GLY A 103 -10.62 17.37 12.69
N GLU A 104 -10.91 18.55 13.24
CA GLU A 104 -9.96 19.33 14.04
C GLU A 104 -9.56 18.59 15.32
#